data_AF-A0AAU6XHL7-F1
#
_entry.id   AF-A0AAU6XHL7-F1
#
_cell.length_a   1.000
_cell.length_b   1.000
_cell.length_c   1.000
_cell.angle_alpha   90.00
_cell.angle_beta   90.00
_cell.angle_gamma   90.00
#
_symmetry.space_group_name_H-M   'P 1'
#
loop_
_entity.id
_entity.type
_entity.pdbx_description
1 polymer ?
#
loop_
_entity_poly.entity_id
_entity_poly.type
_entity_poly.pdbx_seq_one_letter_code
_entity_poly.pdbx_strand_id
1 'polypeptide(L)'
;MTAPGAVPQAARRDTAADVDPTVAGLETALAAWSRPGGPFDPALLAAHEERESFPAEACAALDAWGLPEFYVPARHGGRQERLDVFVALLRRIAARDLTVAVAHGKTFLGGVCVWAADEDGPAHLLARQVLAGEPVAWGLTEPGGGSDLLAGALTATRHGSGWRLSGRKWPVNNATRGNLMCVLARTEPGGGARGFTVFLLDRRATPAGTVRPLPKMPTHGIRGADISGLEFDDARLPAHAVVGPVGGGLELVLKSLQLTRIVCVSLSLGAGDHALGLLRRFLGERRLYGRGLADLPHARDVAGRAVARQFLAESVAHTAALAAHHVPEQLSVVSAVTKAFVPSLIAGQLRLVGDLLGARGFLTDVEGYGGFAKLERDHQVVPLFDGSTWVNRAGLAAVLPLLRPGRRPAPDGADSPARWLREDSAPDPLDTRRLRLMAPRDAVLGALPGLVAELAAEEGESATAGLARALLAACERLGGDIGALRPAAGPPSTAAMRLAERYEWCFAGAAALALHRARPRLRDGVWGADGLWLRGVLALVLEALDAAPADATQVYGELGTLLTTVPDAPATLLGGDLGGDGVSGGQGVPAPRSGAPAPDVRRSDEVEAA
;
A
#
# COMPACT_ATOMS: atom_id res chain seq x y z
N MET A 1 42.65 19.46 -9.95
CA MET A 1 42.45 18.02 -9.69
C MET A 1 42.61 17.79 -8.20
N THR A 2 41.50 17.79 -7.49
CA THR A 2 41.42 17.56 -6.03
C THR A 2 40.15 16.76 -5.80
N ALA A 3 40.28 15.61 -5.13
CA ALA A 3 39.22 14.63 -4.93
C ALA A 3 38.01 15.21 -4.17
N PRO A 4 36.77 14.73 -4.41
CA PRO A 4 35.61 15.17 -3.66
C PRO A 4 35.62 14.54 -2.26
N GLY A 5 35.59 15.40 -1.24
CA GLY A 5 35.61 15.04 0.17
C GLY A 5 34.34 14.33 0.63
N ALA A 6 34.52 13.39 1.56
CA ALA A 6 33.48 12.66 2.24
C ALA A 6 32.48 13.61 2.94
N VAL A 7 31.20 13.30 2.80
CA VAL A 7 30.10 13.96 3.51
C VAL A 7 30.23 13.66 5.01
N PRO A 8 30.16 14.66 5.91
CA PRO A 8 30.17 14.41 7.34
C PRO A 8 28.92 13.64 7.74
N GLN A 9 29.11 12.49 8.39
CA GLN A 9 28.07 11.72 9.05
C GLN A 9 27.41 12.64 10.10
N ALA A 10 26.15 13.02 9.87
CA ALA A 10 25.41 13.82 10.84
C ALA A 10 25.34 13.05 12.16
N ALA A 11 25.70 13.73 13.26
CA ALA A 11 25.71 13.15 14.59
C ALA A 11 24.36 12.49 14.89
N ARG A 12 24.37 11.16 15.06
CA ARG A 12 23.26 10.41 15.62
C ARG A 12 22.90 11.06 16.94
N ARG A 13 21.65 11.52 17.09
CA ARG A 13 21.13 11.93 18.39
C ARG A 13 20.96 10.66 19.23
N ASP A 14 21.93 10.40 20.10
CA ASP A 14 21.85 9.40 21.16
C ASP A 14 20.76 9.79 22.17
N THR A 15 19.49 9.48 21.89
CA THR A 15 18.43 9.33 22.90
C THR A 15 17.19 8.65 22.30
N ALA A 16 17.22 7.33 22.16
CA ALA A 16 16.11 6.37 22.28
C ALA A 16 16.71 4.99 21.97
N ALA A 17 16.24 3.95 22.67
CA ALA A 17 16.82 2.60 22.61
C ALA A 17 17.09 2.11 21.17
N ASP A 18 18.25 1.48 21.01
CA ASP A 18 18.82 0.82 19.81
C ASP A 18 17.93 -0.33 19.32
N VAL A 19 16.71 -0.02 18.88
CA VAL A 19 15.75 -0.99 18.32
C VAL A 19 15.74 -0.79 16.82
N ASP A 20 16.22 -1.79 16.09
CA ASP A 20 16.11 -1.82 14.64
C ASP A 20 14.62 -1.72 14.24
N PRO A 21 14.20 -0.70 13.47
CA PRO A 21 12.79 -0.50 13.17
C PRO A 21 12.27 -1.64 12.30
N THR A 22 11.43 -2.49 12.90
CA THR A 22 10.75 -3.63 12.29
C THR A 22 9.24 -3.50 12.41
N VAL A 23 8.48 -4.27 11.64
CA VAL A 23 7.00 -4.30 11.78
C VAL A 23 6.58 -4.71 13.20
N ALA A 24 7.24 -5.71 13.79
CA ALA A 24 6.98 -6.14 15.16
C ALA A 24 7.39 -5.08 16.21
N GLY A 25 8.51 -4.39 15.98
CA GLY A 25 8.95 -3.26 16.79
C GLY A 25 7.93 -2.11 16.77
N LEU A 26 7.37 -1.78 15.60
CA LEU A 26 6.34 -0.77 15.48
C LEU A 26 5.05 -1.17 16.19
N GLU A 27 4.61 -2.43 16.06
CA GLU A 27 3.42 -2.93 16.77
C GLU A 27 3.58 -2.81 18.29
N THR A 28 4.77 -3.15 18.81
CA THR A 28 5.11 -3.01 20.23
C THR A 28 5.06 -1.54 20.67
N ALA A 29 5.64 -0.64 19.87
CA ALA A 29 5.61 0.80 20.14
C ALA A 29 4.19 1.37 20.12
N LEU A 30 3.38 1.02 19.11
CA LEU A 30 1.97 1.42 19.00
C LEU A 30 1.16 0.93 20.20
N ALA A 31 1.35 -0.31 20.65
CA ALA A 31 0.67 -0.84 21.83
C ALA A 31 1.02 -0.05 23.11
N ALA A 32 2.27 0.40 23.26
CA ALA A 32 2.67 1.25 24.37
C ALA A 32 2.10 2.68 24.25
N TRP A 33 2.14 3.26 23.04
CA TRP A 33 1.66 4.61 22.76
C TRP A 33 0.14 4.76 22.81
N SER A 34 -0.62 3.68 22.65
CA SER A 34 -2.08 3.67 22.78
C SER A 34 -2.59 3.66 24.22
N ARG A 35 -1.71 3.62 25.22
CA ARG A 35 -2.10 3.76 26.63
C ARG A 35 -2.56 5.18 26.95
N PRO A 36 -3.41 5.39 27.98
CA PRO A 36 -3.86 6.72 28.37
C PRO A 36 -2.70 7.70 28.57
N GLY A 37 -2.81 8.88 27.95
CA GLY A 37 -1.77 9.92 27.94
C GLY A 37 -0.62 9.69 26.96
N GLY A 38 -0.62 8.59 26.21
CA GLY A 38 0.34 8.33 25.13
C GLY A 38 -0.03 9.04 23.82
N PRO A 39 0.90 9.11 22.84
CA PRO A 39 0.68 9.84 21.60
C PRO A 39 -0.36 9.18 20.67
N PHE A 40 -0.72 7.92 20.90
CA PHE A 40 -1.78 7.20 20.21
C PHE A 40 -2.97 6.89 21.14
N ASP A 41 -3.12 7.62 22.24
CA ASP A 41 -4.29 7.51 23.13
C ASP A 41 -5.58 7.75 22.32
N PRO A 42 -6.51 6.78 22.28
CA PRO A 42 -7.78 6.94 21.57
C PRO A 42 -8.56 8.19 21.94
N ALA A 43 -8.52 8.62 23.21
CA ALA A 43 -9.20 9.83 23.66
C ALA A 43 -8.55 11.10 23.09
N LEU A 44 -7.21 11.14 23.01
CA LEU A 44 -6.47 12.24 22.39
C LEU A 44 -6.79 12.33 20.89
N LEU A 45 -6.77 11.20 20.19
CA LEU A 45 -7.04 11.12 18.76
C LEU A 45 -8.49 11.49 18.41
N ALA A 46 -9.47 11.08 19.22
CA ALA A 46 -10.86 11.53 19.10
C ALA A 46 -10.98 13.04 19.30
N ALA A 47 -10.29 13.59 20.31
CA ALA A 47 -10.32 15.03 20.57
C ALA A 47 -9.67 15.85 19.43
N HIS A 48 -8.64 15.30 18.76
CA HIS A 48 -8.10 15.91 17.54
C HIS A 48 -9.12 15.93 16.42
N GLU A 49 -9.86 14.84 16.22
CA GLU A 49 -10.92 14.76 15.22
C GLU A 49 -12.03 15.78 15.47
N GLU A 50 -12.53 15.88 16.71
CA GLU A 50 -13.61 16.81 17.08
C GLU A 50 -13.23 18.27 16.81
N ARG A 51 -11.97 18.63 17.06
CA ARG A 51 -11.42 19.97 16.81
C ARG A 51 -10.88 20.15 15.39
N GLU A 52 -10.96 19.11 14.56
CA GLU A 52 -10.32 19.03 13.24
C GLU A 52 -8.84 19.46 13.23
N SER A 53 -8.12 19.13 14.30
CA SER A 53 -6.73 19.51 14.52
C SER A 53 -5.77 18.38 14.14
N PHE A 54 -4.57 18.74 13.70
CA PHE A 54 -3.57 17.76 13.28
C PHE A 54 -3.05 16.93 14.46
N PRO A 55 -2.93 15.59 14.33
CA PRO A 55 -2.42 14.71 15.39
C PRO A 55 -0.88 14.78 15.46
N ALA A 56 -0.35 15.88 16.01
CA ALA A 56 1.08 16.19 15.99
C ALA A 56 1.89 15.24 16.87
N GLU A 57 1.31 14.83 18.00
CA GLU A 57 1.88 13.93 19.00
C GLU A 57 2.13 12.55 18.40
N ALA A 58 1.11 11.98 17.75
CA ALA A 58 1.22 10.70 17.05
C ALA A 58 2.25 10.75 15.92
N CYS A 59 2.26 11.82 15.13
CA CYS A 59 3.21 11.96 14.03
C CYS A 59 4.64 12.12 14.53
N ALA A 60 4.88 12.93 15.56
CA ALA A 60 6.20 13.10 16.15
C ALA A 60 6.74 11.79 16.76
N ALA A 61 5.87 10.95 17.32
CA ALA A 61 6.27 9.62 17.80
C ALA A 61 6.73 8.70 16.66
N LEU A 62 6.06 8.75 15.49
CA LEU A 62 6.45 8.01 14.30
C LEU A 62 7.75 8.54 13.67
N ASP A 63 7.94 9.86 13.66
CA ASP A 63 9.19 10.49 13.24
C ASP A 63 10.36 10.03 14.14
N ALA A 64 10.17 10.08 15.46
CA ALA A 64 11.19 9.65 16.43
C ALA A 64 11.49 8.15 16.36
N TRP A 65 10.53 7.33 15.93
CA TRP A 65 10.71 5.90 15.72
C TRP A 65 11.47 5.55 14.42
N GLY A 66 11.58 6.50 13.48
CA GLY A 66 12.29 6.29 12.22
C GLY A 66 11.39 5.90 11.04
N LEU A 67 10.07 6.14 11.11
CA LEU A 67 9.18 5.88 9.99
C LEU A 67 9.58 6.62 8.69
N PRO A 68 10.11 7.86 8.72
CA PRO A 68 10.56 8.55 7.51
C PRO A 68 11.63 7.80 6.71
N GLU A 69 12.44 6.95 7.35
CA GLU A 69 13.44 6.13 6.66
C GLU A 69 12.78 5.17 5.66
N PHE A 70 11.56 4.69 5.93
CA PHE A 70 10.80 3.82 5.04
C PHE A 70 10.12 4.55 3.87
N TYR A 71 10.22 5.88 3.81
CA TYR A 71 9.74 6.68 2.67
C TYR A 71 10.82 6.92 1.62
N VAL A 72 12.08 6.63 1.95
CA VAL A 72 13.26 6.91 1.14
C VAL A 72 13.89 5.60 0.67
N PRO A 73 14.16 5.44 -0.65
CA PRO A 73 14.87 4.26 -1.16
C PRO A 73 16.22 4.05 -0.47
N ALA A 74 16.61 2.80 -0.19
CA ALA A 74 17.86 2.49 0.51
C ALA A 74 19.12 3.06 -0.17
N ARG A 75 19.15 3.08 -1.51
CA ARG A 75 20.22 3.71 -2.31
C ARG A 75 20.41 5.21 -2.05
N HIS A 76 19.44 5.87 -1.43
CA HIS A 76 19.51 7.29 -1.04
C HIS A 76 19.59 7.49 0.48
N GLY A 77 19.94 6.44 1.24
CA GLY A 77 20.17 6.50 2.68
C GLY A 77 18.95 6.22 3.55
N GLY A 78 17.85 5.76 2.97
CA GLY A 78 16.68 5.28 3.71
C GLY A 78 16.67 3.75 3.92
N ARG A 79 15.48 3.21 4.17
CA ARG A 79 15.20 1.77 4.41
C ARG A 79 14.11 1.21 3.49
N GLN A 80 13.62 2.00 2.54
CA GLN A 80 12.65 1.51 1.58
C GLN A 80 13.36 0.61 0.56
N GLU A 81 13.17 -0.70 0.74
CA GLU A 81 13.54 -1.73 -0.24
C GLU A 81 12.35 -2.60 -0.61
N ARG A 82 11.46 -2.82 0.36
CA ARG A 82 10.36 -3.78 0.30
C ARG A 82 9.01 -3.09 0.49
N LEU A 83 8.18 -3.13 -0.55
CA LEU A 83 6.82 -2.58 -0.50
C LEU A 83 5.88 -3.38 0.39
N ASP A 84 6.07 -4.69 0.53
CA ASP A 84 5.27 -5.55 1.42
C ASP A 84 5.51 -5.19 2.90
N VAL A 85 6.76 -4.95 3.28
CA VAL A 85 7.13 -4.41 4.60
C VAL A 85 6.48 -3.06 4.83
N PHE A 86 6.54 -2.17 3.83
CA PHE A 86 5.98 -0.83 3.96
C PHE A 86 4.44 -0.83 4.09
N VAL A 87 3.76 -1.70 3.33
CA VAL A 87 2.32 -1.96 3.49
C VAL A 87 2.01 -2.46 4.90
N ALA A 88 2.82 -3.36 5.45
CA ALA A 88 2.62 -3.89 6.80
C ALA A 88 2.78 -2.80 7.87
N LEU A 89 3.79 -1.92 7.76
CA LEU A 89 3.98 -0.80 8.69
C LEU A 89 2.78 0.15 8.69
N LEU A 90 2.35 0.62 7.51
CA LEU A 90 1.21 1.53 7.41
C LEU A 90 -0.11 0.88 7.84
N ARG A 91 -0.29 -0.42 7.61
CA ARG A 91 -1.44 -1.20 8.10
C ARG A 91 -1.52 -1.14 9.63
N ARG A 92 -0.40 -1.30 10.35
CA ARG A 92 -0.39 -1.23 11.81
C ARG A 92 -0.79 0.15 12.33
N ILE A 93 -0.30 1.20 11.69
CA ILE A 93 -0.68 2.58 12.04
C ILE A 93 -2.17 2.80 11.76
N ALA A 94 -2.66 2.39 10.58
CA ALA A 94 -4.06 2.53 10.19
C ALA A 94 -5.03 1.73 11.08
N ALA A 95 -4.59 0.60 11.63
CA ALA A 95 -5.37 -0.16 12.61
C ALA A 95 -5.56 0.57 13.93
N ARG A 96 -4.68 1.52 14.26
CA ARG A 96 -4.84 2.42 15.42
C ARG A 96 -5.63 3.66 15.03
N ASP A 97 -5.23 4.33 13.95
CA ASP A 97 -5.89 5.54 13.48
C ASP A 97 -5.62 5.84 12.00
N LEU A 98 -6.69 5.92 11.20
CA LEU A 98 -6.62 6.24 9.78
C LEU A 98 -6.17 7.67 9.49
N THR A 99 -6.53 8.63 10.35
CA THR A 99 -6.14 10.04 10.17
C THR A 99 -4.62 10.17 10.31
N VAL A 100 -4.02 9.55 11.33
CA VAL A 100 -2.56 9.53 11.53
C VAL A 100 -1.86 8.83 10.36
N ALA A 101 -2.35 7.66 9.95
CA ALA A 101 -1.77 6.91 8.84
C ALA A 101 -1.76 7.72 7.53
N VAL A 102 -2.86 8.43 7.23
CA VAL A 102 -2.95 9.31 6.05
C VAL A 102 -2.06 10.55 6.22
N ALA A 103 -2.09 11.20 7.39
CA ALA A 103 -1.35 12.42 7.67
C ALA A 103 0.16 12.22 7.51
N HIS A 104 0.70 11.11 8.02
CA HIS A 104 2.13 10.82 7.97
C HIS A 104 2.54 10.13 6.67
N GLY A 105 1.78 9.11 6.23
CA GLY A 105 2.08 8.32 5.03
C GLY A 105 2.06 9.12 3.73
N LYS A 106 1.43 10.30 3.71
CA LYS A 106 1.38 11.15 2.52
C LYS A 106 2.77 11.57 2.02
N THR A 107 3.77 11.66 2.90
CA THR A 107 5.15 11.99 2.51
C THR A 107 5.72 11.03 1.46
N PHE A 108 5.42 9.73 1.57
CA PHE A 108 5.79 8.75 0.53
C PHE A 108 5.14 9.09 -0.83
N LEU A 109 3.84 9.39 -0.83
CA LEU A 109 3.11 9.79 -2.03
C LEU A 109 3.63 11.12 -2.60
N GLY A 110 4.07 12.05 -1.75
CA GLY A 110 4.68 13.30 -2.17
C GLY A 110 5.99 13.11 -2.93
N GLY A 111 6.79 12.10 -2.54
CA GLY A 111 8.11 11.83 -3.11
C GLY A 111 8.14 10.82 -4.25
N VAL A 112 7.08 10.03 -4.47
CA VAL A 112 7.12 8.86 -5.37
C VAL A 112 7.55 9.19 -6.80
N CYS A 113 7.20 10.37 -7.33
CA CYS A 113 7.60 10.76 -8.69
C CYS A 113 9.12 10.92 -8.83
N VAL A 114 9.79 11.42 -7.78
CA VAL A 114 11.24 11.55 -7.75
C VAL A 114 11.90 10.17 -7.70
N TRP A 115 11.36 9.27 -6.88
CA TRP A 115 11.84 7.88 -6.80
C TRP A 115 11.60 7.09 -8.10
N ALA A 116 10.48 7.34 -8.78
CA ALA A 116 10.14 6.70 -10.03
C ALA A 116 10.96 7.22 -11.21
N ALA A 117 11.33 8.50 -11.21
CA ALA A 117 12.20 9.09 -12.23
C ALA A 117 13.64 8.56 -12.16
N ASP A 118 14.09 8.18 -10.96
CA ASP A 118 15.41 7.56 -10.72
C ASP A 118 16.59 8.46 -11.15
N GLU A 119 16.50 9.75 -10.82
CA GLU A 119 17.54 10.77 -11.09
C GLU A 119 18.24 11.20 -9.80
N ASP A 120 19.57 11.04 -9.71
CA ASP A 120 20.33 11.24 -8.47
C ASP A 120 20.18 12.63 -7.82
N GLY A 121 20.11 13.69 -8.63
CA GLY A 121 20.06 15.08 -8.15
C GLY A 121 18.81 15.39 -7.31
N PRO A 122 17.61 15.37 -7.91
CA PRO A 122 16.35 15.54 -7.16
C PRO A 122 16.17 14.51 -6.05
N ALA A 123 16.60 13.25 -6.27
CA ALA A 123 16.47 12.18 -5.30
C ALA A 123 17.30 12.43 -4.03
N HIS A 124 18.57 12.83 -4.14
CA HIS A 124 19.41 13.10 -2.98
C HIS A 124 18.90 14.28 -2.15
N LEU A 125 18.45 15.36 -2.82
CA LEU A 125 17.87 16.52 -2.14
C LEU A 125 16.61 16.15 -1.37
N LEU A 126 15.68 15.42 -2.01
CA LEU A 126 14.45 14.98 -1.39
C LEU A 126 14.72 14.02 -0.22
N ALA A 127 15.62 13.05 -0.40
CA ALA A 127 15.96 12.07 0.61
C ALA A 127 16.45 12.73 1.91
N ARG A 128 17.36 13.70 1.79
CA ARG A 128 17.86 14.46 2.94
C ARG A 128 16.76 15.19 3.72
N GLN A 129 15.74 15.69 3.03
CA GLN A 129 14.65 16.45 3.66
C GLN A 129 13.63 15.52 4.30
N VAL A 130 13.27 14.43 3.63
CA VAL A 130 12.37 13.40 4.19
C VAL A 130 12.99 12.76 5.44
N LEU A 131 14.29 12.43 5.41
CA LEU A 131 15.02 11.91 6.57
C LEU A 131 15.13 12.93 7.73
N ALA A 132 14.97 14.23 7.43
CA ALA A 132 14.90 15.28 8.44
C ALA A 132 13.46 15.54 8.95
N GLY A 133 12.47 14.75 8.52
CA GLY A 133 11.07 14.88 8.93
C GLY A 133 10.26 15.92 8.15
N GLU A 134 10.77 16.46 7.03
CA GLU A 134 10.01 17.42 6.22
C GLU A 134 8.86 16.72 5.48
N PRO A 135 7.59 17.12 5.69
CA PRO A 135 6.47 16.55 4.96
C PRO A 135 6.51 16.92 3.48
N VAL A 136 6.18 15.97 2.61
CA VAL A 136 6.15 16.18 1.16
C VAL A 136 4.71 16.08 0.65
N ALA A 137 4.27 17.08 -0.10
CA ALA A 137 2.95 17.12 -0.72
C ALA A 137 2.98 16.66 -2.19
N TRP A 138 1.81 16.26 -2.72
CA TRP A 138 1.65 15.90 -4.14
C TRP A 138 0.51 16.69 -4.77
N GLY A 139 0.86 17.68 -5.60
CA GLY A 139 -0.08 18.55 -6.29
C GLY A 139 -0.43 18.03 -7.68
N LEU A 140 -1.47 17.20 -7.76
CA LEU A 140 -2.01 16.68 -9.02
C LEU A 140 -3.35 17.31 -9.40
N THR A 141 -4.33 17.20 -8.50
CA THR A 141 -5.73 17.59 -8.71
C THR A 141 -5.91 19.10 -8.72
N GLU A 142 -6.93 19.59 -9.43
CA GLU A 142 -7.23 21.02 -9.60
C GLU A 142 -8.71 21.33 -9.35
N PRO A 143 -9.09 22.58 -9.00
CA PRO A 143 -10.49 22.92 -8.78
C PRO A 143 -11.41 22.62 -9.97
N GLY A 144 -10.89 22.78 -11.20
CA GLY A 144 -11.64 22.51 -12.44
C GLY A 144 -11.54 21.05 -12.93
N GLY A 145 -10.77 20.19 -12.26
CA GLY A 145 -10.46 18.84 -12.76
C GLY A 145 -10.03 17.85 -11.67
N GLY A 146 -10.65 16.67 -11.68
CA GLY A 146 -10.44 15.61 -10.71
C GLY A 146 -9.61 14.44 -11.25
N SER A 147 -10.34 13.40 -11.65
CA SER A 147 -9.80 12.15 -12.18
C SER A 147 -9.19 12.29 -13.59
N ASP A 148 -9.61 13.31 -14.35
CA ASP A 148 -9.03 13.62 -15.65
C ASP A 148 -7.84 14.57 -15.49
N LEU A 149 -6.64 13.98 -15.33
CA LEU A 149 -5.40 14.74 -15.22
C LEU A 149 -5.02 15.47 -16.52
N LEU A 150 -5.54 15.04 -17.69
CA LEU A 150 -5.27 15.70 -18.97
C LEU A 150 -5.93 17.07 -19.07
N ALA A 151 -6.98 17.32 -18.27
CA ALA A 151 -7.68 18.60 -18.18
C ALA A 151 -6.96 19.63 -17.29
N GLY A 152 -5.84 19.27 -16.63
CA GLY A 152 -5.11 20.18 -15.74
C GLY A 152 -4.75 21.51 -16.39
N ALA A 153 -5.02 22.62 -15.70
CA ALA A 153 -4.87 23.99 -16.16
C ALA A 153 -3.72 24.75 -15.48
N LEU A 154 -3.13 24.24 -14.39
CA LEU A 154 -1.91 24.82 -13.81
C LEU A 154 -0.82 24.86 -14.89
N THR A 155 -0.28 26.04 -15.18
CA THR A 155 0.73 26.23 -16.23
C THR A 155 2.12 26.34 -15.64
N ALA A 156 3.12 25.92 -16.41
CA ALA A 156 4.53 26.17 -16.17
C ALA A 156 5.17 26.70 -17.47
N THR A 157 5.53 27.97 -17.50
CA THR A 157 6.13 28.64 -18.68
C THR A 157 7.62 28.85 -18.49
N ARG A 158 8.41 28.86 -19.58
CA ARG A 158 9.85 29.13 -19.49
C ARG A 158 10.10 30.55 -18.98
N HIS A 159 11.04 30.68 -18.05
CA HIS A 159 11.46 31.96 -17.49
C HIS A 159 12.97 31.96 -17.22
N GLY A 160 13.74 32.61 -18.10
CA GLY A 160 15.20 32.48 -18.11
C GLY A 160 15.62 31.03 -18.36
N SER A 161 16.53 30.50 -17.55
CA SER A 161 16.89 29.08 -17.57
C SER A 161 15.86 28.17 -16.89
N GLY A 162 14.94 28.73 -16.10
CA GLY A 162 13.99 28.00 -15.27
C GLY A 162 12.55 28.05 -15.78
N TRP A 163 11.63 28.02 -14.83
CA TRP A 163 10.19 27.94 -15.05
C TRP A 163 9.42 28.93 -14.16
N ARG A 164 8.22 29.29 -14.58
CA ARG A 164 7.27 30.09 -13.83
C ARG A 164 5.91 29.39 -13.80
N LEU A 165 5.43 29.08 -12.60
CA LEU A 165 4.18 28.35 -12.38
C LEU A 165 3.06 29.29 -11.98
N SER A 166 1.89 29.15 -12.61
CA SER A 166 0.70 29.98 -12.32
C SER A 166 -0.58 29.17 -12.43
N GLY A 167 -1.43 29.25 -11.39
CA GLY A 167 -2.69 28.50 -11.25
C GLY A 167 -2.89 27.92 -9.85
N ARG A 168 -3.66 26.82 -9.73
CA ARG A 168 -4.00 26.22 -8.43
C ARG A 168 -3.95 24.69 -8.44
N LYS A 169 -3.59 24.10 -7.30
CA LYS A 169 -3.79 22.68 -6.99
C LYS A 169 -4.75 22.53 -5.82
N TRP A 170 -5.67 21.57 -5.92
CA TRP A 170 -6.71 21.34 -4.94
C TRP A 170 -7.45 20.02 -5.20
N PRO A 171 -7.76 19.21 -4.18
CA PRO A 171 -7.20 19.27 -2.82
C PRO A 171 -5.76 18.73 -2.78
N VAL A 172 -4.97 19.17 -1.80
CA VAL A 172 -3.58 18.75 -1.57
C VAL A 172 -3.35 18.52 -0.08
N ASN A 173 -2.92 17.29 0.27
CA ASN A 173 -2.50 16.97 1.62
C ASN A 173 -1.11 17.56 1.93
N ASN A 174 -0.85 17.90 3.20
CA ASN A 174 0.38 18.54 3.68
C ASN A 174 0.65 19.93 3.08
N ALA A 175 -0.35 20.57 2.48
CA ALA A 175 -0.20 21.85 1.79
C ALA A 175 0.12 23.02 2.73
N THR A 176 -0.47 23.03 3.93
CA THR A 176 -0.22 24.11 4.91
C THR A 176 1.06 23.83 5.70
N ARG A 177 1.39 22.55 5.92
CA ARG A 177 2.51 22.11 6.75
C ARG A 177 3.84 21.96 6.03
N GLY A 178 3.84 21.40 4.83
CA GLY A 178 5.06 21.06 4.09
C GLY A 178 5.55 22.20 3.21
N ASN A 179 6.86 22.27 2.99
CA ASN A 179 7.48 23.17 2.02
C ASN A 179 7.86 22.46 0.72
N LEU A 180 7.98 21.13 0.75
CA LEU A 180 8.36 20.34 -0.41
C LEU A 180 7.15 19.74 -1.09
N MET A 181 7.16 19.73 -2.42
CA MET A 181 6.11 19.06 -3.18
C MET A 181 6.52 18.66 -4.59
N CYS A 182 5.99 17.53 -5.04
CA CYS A 182 5.89 17.22 -6.46
C CYS A 182 4.63 17.87 -7.04
N VAL A 183 4.74 18.62 -8.13
CA VAL A 183 3.62 19.30 -8.80
C VAL A 183 3.60 18.96 -10.28
N LEU A 184 2.45 18.49 -10.77
CA LEU A 184 2.22 18.31 -12.20
C LEU A 184 1.70 19.62 -12.81
N ALA A 185 2.39 20.19 -13.79
CA ALA A 185 1.98 21.40 -14.48
C ALA A 185 2.04 21.24 -16.00
N ARG A 186 1.16 21.95 -16.70
CA ARG A 186 1.11 22.02 -18.16
C ARG A 186 2.23 22.92 -18.67
N THR A 187 3.14 22.35 -19.43
CA THR A 187 4.27 23.05 -20.05
C THR A 187 4.08 23.35 -21.53
N GLU A 188 3.16 22.65 -22.21
CA GLU A 188 2.86 22.88 -23.64
C GLU A 188 1.34 22.88 -23.88
N PRO A 189 0.72 24.06 -24.12
CA PRO A 189 -0.69 24.19 -24.49
C PRO A 189 -0.97 23.55 -25.86
N GLY A 190 -1.46 22.30 -25.86
CA GLY A 190 -1.71 21.52 -27.09
C GLY A 190 -0.89 20.24 -27.20
N GLY A 191 0.05 20.01 -26.28
CA GLY A 191 0.87 18.78 -26.25
C GLY A 191 0.12 17.49 -25.86
N GLY A 192 -1.18 17.57 -25.57
CA GLY A 192 -1.98 16.45 -25.06
C GLY A 192 -1.34 15.83 -23.82
N ALA A 193 -1.20 14.50 -23.81
CA ALA A 193 -0.51 13.78 -22.74
C ALA A 193 0.97 14.15 -22.58
N ARG A 194 1.63 14.60 -23.66
CA ARG A 194 3.03 15.05 -23.64
C ARG A 194 3.19 16.53 -23.28
N GLY A 195 2.09 17.19 -22.91
CA GLY A 195 2.08 18.61 -22.55
C GLY A 195 2.34 18.91 -21.08
N PHE A 196 2.75 17.92 -20.29
CA PHE A 196 2.86 18.04 -18.83
C PHE A 196 4.24 17.67 -18.32
N THR A 197 4.68 18.35 -17.26
CA THR A 197 5.97 18.13 -16.59
C THR A 197 5.76 18.09 -15.08
N VAL A 198 6.51 17.24 -14.37
CA VAL A 198 6.55 17.22 -12.91
C VAL A 198 7.69 18.09 -12.41
N PHE A 199 7.43 18.85 -11.34
CA PHE A 199 8.40 19.69 -10.68
C PHE A 199 8.52 19.31 -9.21
N LEU A 200 9.74 19.16 -8.69
CA LEU A 200 10.05 19.16 -7.26
C LEU A 200 10.26 20.61 -6.82
N LEU A 201 9.28 21.14 -6.11
CA LEU A 201 9.26 22.51 -5.63
C LEU A 201 9.62 22.55 -4.14
N ASP A 202 10.50 23.48 -3.77
CA ASP A 202 10.70 23.92 -2.39
C ASP A 202 10.16 25.34 -2.24
N ARG A 203 9.08 25.49 -1.48
CA ARG A 203 8.40 26.77 -1.23
C ARG A 203 9.34 27.80 -0.61
N ARG A 204 10.32 27.37 0.19
CA ARG A 204 11.31 28.25 0.84
C ARG A 204 12.26 28.89 -0.18
N ALA A 205 12.45 28.26 -1.33
CA ALA A 205 13.29 28.74 -2.42
C ALA A 205 12.52 29.57 -3.46
N THR A 206 11.20 29.73 -3.30
CA THR A 206 10.37 30.58 -4.17
C THR A 206 10.28 32.01 -3.64
N PRO A 207 10.07 33.03 -4.50
CA PRO A 207 9.85 34.38 -4.03
C PRO A 207 8.66 34.45 -3.06
N ALA A 208 8.79 35.21 -1.98
CA ALA A 208 7.78 35.30 -0.93
C ALA A 208 6.40 35.65 -1.51
N GLY A 209 5.37 34.90 -1.09
CA GLY A 209 3.97 35.11 -1.52
C GLY A 209 3.59 34.53 -2.87
N THR A 210 4.54 33.99 -3.65
CA THR A 210 4.25 33.38 -4.97
C THR A 210 3.69 31.96 -4.90
N VAL A 211 3.92 31.26 -3.78
CA VAL A 211 3.29 29.96 -3.49
C VAL A 211 2.60 30.08 -2.15
N ARG A 212 1.26 30.05 -2.14
CA ARG A 212 0.46 30.26 -0.94
C ARG A 212 -0.46 29.07 -0.68
N PRO A 213 -0.41 28.46 0.52
CA PRO A 213 -1.42 27.50 0.89
C PRO A 213 -2.77 28.21 1.03
N LEU A 214 -3.83 27.52 0.63
CA LEU A 214 -5.20 27.94 0.90
C LEU A 214 -5.57 27.58 2.36
N PRO A 215 -6.73 28.02 2.88
CA PRO A 215 -7.22 27.55 4.17
C PRO A 215 -7.44 26.03 4.19
N LYS A 216 -7.23 25.39 5.34
CA LYS A 216 -7.59 23.98 5.55
C LYS A 216 -9.07 23.78 5.26
N MET A 217 -9.39 22.64 4.63
CA MET A 217 -10.75 22.29 4.27
C MET A 217 -11.40 21.42 5.35
N PRO A 218 -12.70 21.62 5.64
CA PRO A 218 -13.46 20.66 6.42
C PRO A 218 -13.65 19.37 5.61
N THR A 219 -13.56 18.22 6.28
CA THR A 219 -13.67 16.89 5.65
C THR A 219 -14.65 16.00 6.41
N HIS A 220 -15.26 15.04 5.71
CA HIS A 220 -16.25 14.14 6.32
C HIS A 220 -15.62 13.18 7.33
N GLY A 221 -14.53 12.53 6.93
CA GLY A 221 -13.63 11.75 7.77
C GLY A 221 -12.20 12.25 7.57
N ILE A 222 -11.25 11.64 8.27
CA ILE A 222 -9.85 12.06 8.39
C ILE A 222 -9.68 13.53 8.76
N ARG A 223 -10.55 14.04 9.64
CA ARG A 223 -10.71 15.48 9.92
C ARG A 223 -9.46 16.18 10.41
N GLY A 224 -8.58 15.46 11.10
CA GLY A 224 -7.29 15.98 11.55
C GLY A 224 -6.22 16.08 10.44
N ALA A 225 -6.42 15.47 9.28
CA ALA A 225 -5.45 15.53 8.20
C ALA A 225 -5.35 16.97 7.64
N ASP A 226 -4.13 17.40 7.33
CA ASP A 226 -3.90 18.69 6.65
C ASP A 226 -4.27 18.56 5.17
N ILE A 227 -5.52 18.88 4.82
CA ILE A 227 -6.02 18.90 3.44
C ILE A 227 -6.44 20.33 3.11
N SER A 228 -5.84 20.89 2.07
CA SER A 228 -6.11 22.24 1.59
C SER A 228 -5.92 22.33 0.08
N GLY A 229 -5.48 23.47 -0.45
CA GLY A 229 -4.96 23.63 -1.80
C GLY A 229 -3.77 24.59 -1.78
N LEU A 230 -3.18 24.80 -2.94
CA LEU A 230 -2.06 25.71 -3.15
C LEU A 230 -2.34 26.59 -4.35
N GLU A 231 -2.07 27.88 -4.19
CA GLU A 231 -2.10 28.87 -5.25
C GLU A 231 -0.67 29.22 -5.64
N PHE A 232 -0.44 29.25 -6.95
CA PHE A 232 0.81 29.61 -7.58
C PHE A 232 0.55 30.90 -8.36
N ASP A 233 1.25 31.97 -7.96
CA ASP A 233 1.21 33.28 -8.58
C ASP A 233 2.61 33.62 -9.07
N ASP A 234 2.88 33.27 -10.33
CA ASP A 234 4.16 33.47 -10.99
C ASP A 234 5.36 32.91 -10.18
N ALA A 235 5.17 31.74 -9.57
CA ALA A 235 6.16 31.05 -8.77
C ALA A 235 7.35 30.61 -9.62
N ARG A 236 8.53 31.19 -9.34
CA ARG A 236 9.75 30.94 -10.12
C ARG A 236 10.50 29.74 -9.59
N LEU A 237 10.80 28.80 -10.48
CA LEU A 237 11.56 27.59 -10.18
C LEU A 237 12.85 27.52 -11.02
N PRO A 238 13.94 26.98 -10.46
CA PRO A 238 15.17 26.77 -11.22
C PRO A 238 14.99 25.62 -12.24
N ALA A 239 15.90 25.54 -13.21
CA ALA A 239 15.89 24.49 -14.24
C ALA A 239 15.90 23.07 -13.65
N HIS A 240 16.66 22.87 -12.56
CA HIS A 240 16.83 21.59 -11.88
C HIS A 240 15.63 21.18 -11.03
N ALA A 241 14.56 21.99 -10.96
CA ALA A 241 13.32 21.61 -10.29
C ALA A 241 12.51 20.59 -11.11
N VAL A 242 12.82 20.41 -12.41
CA VAL A 242 12.17 19.41 -13.25
C VAL A 242 12.50 18.00 -12.76
N VAL A 243 11.50 17.11 -12.71
CA VAL A 243 11.66 15.69 -12.38
C VAL A 243 11.33 14.87 -13.62
N GLY A 244 12.31 14.11 -14.12
CA GLY A 244 12.18 13.38 -15.39
C GLY A 244 12.21 14.29 -16.62
N PRO A 245 11.83 13.79 -17.80
CA PRO A 245 11.86 14.59 -19.03
C PRO A 245 10.72 15.61 -19.09
N VAL A 246 11.02 16.80 -19.62
CA VAL A 246 10.00 17.80 -19.97
C VAL A 246 8.98 17.18 -20.94
N GLY A 247 7.69 17.30 -20.62
CA GLY A 247 6.61 16.66 -21.37
C GLY A 247 6.33 15.20 -20.99
N GLY A 248 7.18 14.55 -20.19
CA GLY A 248 6.96 13.19 -19.69
C GLY A 248 6.24 13.12 -18.33
N GLY A 249 5.78 14.25 -17.79
CA GLY A 249 5.27 14.33 -16.43
C GLY A 249 4.01 13.51 -16.19
N LEU A 250 3.09 13.46 -17.15
CA LEU A 250 1.86 12.66 -17.01
C LEU A 250 2.17 11.16 -16.97
N GLU A 251 3.06 10.68 -17.85
CA GLU A 251 3.50 9.28 -17.84
C GLU A 251 4.18 8.93 -16.51
N LEU A 252 5.07 9.80 -16.02
CA LEU A 252 5.73 9.62 -14.73
C LEU A 252 4.73 9.53 -13.59
N VAL A 253 3.73 10.41 -13.53
CA VAL A 253 2.66 10.36 -12.53
C VAL A 253 1.87 9.06 -12.62
N LEU A 254 1.46 8.65 -13.81
CA LEU A 254 0.68 7.41 -14.00
C LEU A 254 1.47 6.15 -13.62
N LYS A 255 2.78 6.11 -13.87
CA LYS A 255 3.68 5.04 -13.40
C LYS A 255 3.83 5.08 -11.88
N SER A 256 4.03 6.26 -11.31
CA SER A 256 4.18 6.44 -9.87
C SER A 256 2.92 6.03 -9.09
N LEU A 257 1.74 6.33 -9.64
CA LEU A 257 0.45 5.92 -9.09
C LEU A 257 0.33 4.40 -8.95
N GLN A 258 1.00 3.61 -9.80
CA GLN A 258 0.96 2.15 -9.68
C GLN A 258 1.57 1.67 -8.36
N LEU A 259 2.60 2.37 -7.86
CA LEU A 259 3.23 2.06 -6.57
C LEU A 259 2.39 2.55 -5.40
N THR A 260 1.89 3.78 -5.46
CA THR A 260 1.13 4.38 -4.35
C THR A 260 -0.20 3.68 -4.14
N ARG A 261 -0.86 3.21 -5.21
CA ARG A 261 -2.08 2.41 -5.16
C ARG A 261 -1.94 1.12 -4.36
N ILE A 262 -0.79 0.46 -4.48
CA ILE A 262 -0.46 -0.77 -3.74
C ILE A 262 -0.24 -0.44 -2.26
N VAL A 263 0.47 0.65 -1.96
CA VAL A 263 0.71 1.09 -0.57
C VAL A 263 -0.60 1.55 0.10
N CYS A 264 -1.44 2.24 -0.65
CA CYS A 264 -2.68 2.85 -0.18
C CYS A 264 -3.68 1.85 0.41
N VAL A 265 -3.68 0.60 -0.05
CA VAL A 265 -4.62 -0.40 0.47
C VAL A 265 -4.30 -0.85 1.89
N SER A 266 -3.10 -0.55 2.41
CA SER A 266 -2.73 -0.75 3.82
C SER A 266 -3.71 -0.07 4.78
N LEU A 267 -4.25 1.09 4.38
CA LEU A 267 -5.26 1.83 5.14
C LEU A 267 -6.55 1.01 5.29
N SER A 268 -7.01 0.37 4.22
CA SER A 268 -8.17 -0.50 4.27
C SER A 268 -7.89 -1.76 5.09
N LEU A 269 -6.72 -2.37 4.95
CA LEU A 269 -6.36 -3.53 5.77
C LEU A 269 -6.38 -3.19 7.27
N GLY A 270 -5.78 -2.06 7.67
CA GLY A 270 -5.78 -1.61 9.06
C GLY A 270 -7.19 -1.28 9.56
N ALA A 271 -8.03 -0.66 8.72
CA ALA A 271 -9.42 -0.43 9.08
C ALA A 271 -10.19 -1.72 9.31
N GLY A 272 -9.95 -2.74 8.47
CA GLY A 272 -10.49 -4.07 8.65
C GLY A 272 -10.01 -4.74 9.94
N ASP A 273 -8.72 -4.60 10.29
CA ASP A 273 -8.17 -5.11 11.56
C ASP A 273 -8.87 -4.50 12.78
N HIS A 274 -9.05 -3.18 12.77
CA HIS A 274 -9.75 -2.48 13.84
C HIS A 274 -11.21 -2.96 13.95
N ALA A 275 -11.92 -3.05 12.83
CA ALA A 275 -13.30 -3.53 12.82
C ALA A 275 -13.43 -4.98 13.31
N LEU A 276 -12.50 -5.88 12.97
CA LEU A 276 -12.48 -7.25 13.47
C LEU A 276 -12.19 -7.31 14.97
N GLY A 277 -11.33 -6.44 15.50
CA GLY A 277 -11.10 -6.30 16.93
C GLY A 277 -12.38 -5.91 17.69
N LEU A 278 -13.09 -4.90 17.18
CA LEU A 278 -14.37 -4.46 17.75
C LEU A 278 -15.45 -5.54 17.65
N LEU A 279 -15.52 -6.23 16.51
CA LEU A 279 -16.43 -7.34 16.28
C LEU A 279 -16.18 -8.49 17.27
N ARG A 280 -14.93 -8.92 17.42
CA ARG A 280 -14.54 -9.98 18.37
C ARG A 280 -14.98 -9.62 19.78
N ARG A 281 -14.68 -8.40 20.23
CA ARG A 281 -15.09 -7.91 21.55
C ARG A 281 -16.61 -7.96 21.72
N PHE A 282 -17.35 -7.44 20.74
CA PHE A 282 -18.81 -7.41 20.78
C PHE A 282 -19.44 -8.80 20.84
N LEU A 283 -18.94 -9.74 20.06
CA LEU A 283 -19.39 -11.13 20.05
C LEU A 283 -19.16 -11.82 21.41
N GLY A 284 -18.04 -11.54 22.07
CA GLY A 284 -17.68 -12.13 23.36
C GLY A 284 -18.48 -11.58 24.55
N GLU A 285 -18.87 -10.31 24.51
CA GLU A 285 -19.55 -9.63 25.63
C GLU A 285 -21.08 -9.68 25.53
N ARG A 286 -21.63 -9.69 24.32
CA ARG A 286 -23.07 -9.47 24.11
C ARG A 286 -23.88 -10.75 24.32
N ARG A 287 -25.04 -10.61 24.98
CA ARG A 287 -26.07 -11.66 25.08
C ARG A 287 -27.39 -11.20 24.46
N LEU A 288 -28.05 -12.10 23.73
CA LEU A 288 -29.38 -11.91 23.14
C LEU A 288 -30.18 -13.21 23.29
N TYR A 289 -31.48 -13.09 23.57
CA TYR A 289 -32.39 -14.24 23.70
C TYR A 289 -31.89 -15.32 24.68
N GLY A 290 -31.23 -14.90 25.76
CA GLY A 290 -30.66 -15.79 26.78
C GLY A 290 -29.33 -16.46 26.39
N ARG A 291 -28.80 -16.27 25.17
CA ARG A 291 -27.57 -16.89 24.65
C ARG A 291 -26.46 -15.86 24.42
N GLY A 292 -25.21 -16.31 24.29
CA GLY A 292 -24.14 -15.45 23.80
C GLY A 292 -24.39 -15.06 22.35
N LEU A 293 -24.04 -13.84 21.96
CA LEU A 293 -24.21 -13.38 20.57
C LEU A 293 -23.41 -14.29 19.62
N ALA A 294 -22.20 -14.69 20.02
CA ALA A 294 -21.36 -15.63 19.30
C ALA A 294 -22.01 -17.02 19.05
N ASP A 295 -23.05 -17.40 19.80
CA ASP A 295 -23.73 -18.68 19.60
C ASP A 295 -24.79 -18.60 18.48
N LEU A 296 -25.27 -17.38 18.19
CA LEU A 296 -26.34 -17.16 17.22
C LEU A 296 -25.83 -17.43 15.79
N PRO A 297 -26.53 -18.24 14.98
CA PRO A 297 -26.07 -18.61 13.64
C PRO A 297 -25.76 -17.40 12.74
N HIS A 298 -26.62 -16.39 12.75
CA HIS A 298 -26.43 -15.19 11.93
C HIS A 298 -25.19 -14.38 12.34
N ALA A 299 -24.94 -14.23 13.64
CA ALA A 299 -23.76 -13.51 14.12
C ALA A 299 -22.45 -14.22 13.75
N ARG A 300 -22.44 -15.57 13.78
CA ARG A 300 -21.30 -16.37 13.31
C ARG A 300 -21.07 -16.26 11.81
N ASP A 301 -22.13 -16.29 11.01
CA ASP A 301 -22.03 -16.07 9.57
C ASP A 301 -21.44 -14.69 9.25
N VAL A 302 -21.94 -13.62 9.88
CA VAL A 302 -21.39 -12.26 9.73
C VAL A 302 -19.91 -12.21 10.13
N ALA A 303 -19.53 -12.84 11.24
CA ALA A 303 -18.15 -12.91 11.71
C ALA A 303 -17.23 -13.63 10.70
N GLY A 304 -17.63 -14.79 10.21
CA GLY A 304 -16.84 -15.53 9.22
C GLY A 304 -16.74 -14.81 7.88
N ARG A 305 -17.82 -14.15 7.44
CA ARG A 305 -17.83 -13.30 6.26
C ARG A 305 -16.91 -12.09 6.39
N ALA A 306 -16.79 -11.51 7.57
CA ALA A 306 -15.84 -10.43 7.84
C ALA A 306 -14.39 -10.93 7.80
N VAL A 307 -14.12 -12.09 8.41
CA VAL A 307 -12.78 -12.74 8.37
C VAL A 307 -12.38 -13.11 6.94
N ALA A 308 -13.28 -13.73 6.17
CA ALA A 308 -13.01 -14.08 4.77
C ALA A 308 -12.70 -12.84 3.92
N ARG A 309 -13.39 -11.72 4.14
CA ARG A 309 -13.09 -10.44 3.46
C ARG A 309 -11.69 -9.93 3.80
N GLN A 310 -11.30 -9.99 5.07
CA GLN A 310 -9.96 -9.59 5.50
C GLN A 310 -8.88 -10.44 4.85
N PHE A 311 -9.04 -11.77 4.87
CA PHE A 311 -8.07 -12.70 4.26
C PHE A 311 -7.94 -12.55 2.75
N LEU A 312 -9.05 -12.31 2.05
CA LEU A 312 -9.04 -12.04 0.62
C LEU A 312 -8.37 -10.70 0.30
N ALA A 313 -8.62 -9.66 1.11
CA ALA A 313 -7.96 -8.36 0.99
C ALA A 313 -6.44 -8.48 1.20
N GLU A 314 -6.00 -9.23 2.22
CA GLU A 314 -4.59 -9.50 2.48
C GLU A 314 -3.92 -10.25 1.32
N SER A 315 -4.61 -11.25 0.77
CA SER A 315 -4.10 -12.03 -0.36
C SER A 315 -3.81 -11.14 -1.58
N VAL A 316 -4.74 -10.23 -1.90
CA VAL A 316 -4.58 -9.28 -3.01
C VAL A 316 -3.48 -8.26 -2.73
N ALA A 317 -3.48 -7.64 -1.55
CA ALA A 317 -2.53 -6.59 -1.20
C ALA A 317 -1.08 -7.12 -1.16
N HIS A 318 -0.87 -8.28 -0.55
CA HIS A 318 0.46 -8.90 -0.44
C HIS A 318 0.97 -9.36 -1.80
N THR A 319 0.10 -9.97 -2.61
CA THR A 319 0.43 -10.34 -4.00
C THR A 319 0.83 -9.11 -4.81
N ALA A 320 0.12 -8.00 -4.67
CA ALA A 320 0.45 -6.77 -5.38
C ALA A 320 1.78 -6.15 -4.93
N ALA A 321 2.05 -6.17 -3.61
CA ALA A 321 3.29 -5.66 -3.06
C ALA A 321 4.52 -6.42 -3.56
N LEU A 322 4.43 -7.75 -3.68
CA LEU A 322 5.51 -8.58 -4.24
C LEU A 322 5.58 -8.52 -5.77
N ALA A 323 4.43 -8.39 -6.46
CA ALA A 323 4.39 -8.20 -7.91
C ALA A 323 5.17 -6.94 -8.35
N ALA A 324 5.21 -5.90 -7.53
CA ALA A 324 5.96 -4.68 -7.82
C ALA A 324 7.46 -4.91 -7.99
N HIS A 325 8.01 -5.94 -7.34
CA HIS A 325 9.41 -6.31 -7.42
C HIS A 325 9.68 -7.25 -8.59
N HIS A 326 8.86 -8.28 -8.74
CA HIS A 326 9.12 -9.36 -9.70
C HIS A 326 8.58 -9.10 -11.11
N VAL A 327 7.41 -8.47 -11.21
CA VAL A 327 6.71 -8.19 -12.47
C VAL A 327 6.24 -6.71 -12.59
N PRO A 328 7.10 -5.71 -12.33
CA PRO A 328 6.75 -4.28 -12.42
C PRO A 328 6.09 -3.88 -13.74
N GLU A 329 6.43 -4.54 -14.85
CA GLU A 329 5.82 -4.27 -16.16
C GLU A 329 4.32 -4.62 -16.26
N GLN A 330 3.76 -5.30 -15.24
CA GLN A 330 2.36 -5.72 -15.16
C GLN A 330 1.53 -4.87 -14.17
N LEU A 331 2.16 -3.92 -13.47
CA LEU A 331 1.52 -3.18 -12.39
C LEU A 331 0.37 -2.26 -12.83
N SER A 332 0.26 -1.89 -14.10
CA SER A 332 -0.92 -1.16 -14.59
C SER A 332 -2.22 -1.94 -14.43
N VAL A 333 -2.15 -3.28 -14.42
CA VAL A 333 -3.29 -4.17 -14.11
C VAL A 333 -3.35 -4.46 -12.61
N VAL A 334 -2.24 -4.94 -12.04
CA VAL A 334 -2.21 -5.40 -10.63
C VAL A 334 -2.61 -4.28 -9.68
N SER A 335 -1.98 -3.10 -9.79
CA SER A 335 -2.30 -1.96 -8.91
C SER A 335 -3.73 -1.44 -9.09
N ALA A 336 -4.27 -1.48 -10.32
CA ALA A 336 -5.62 -1.03 -10.62
C ALA A 336 -6.66 -1.98 -9.98
N VAL A 337 -6.47 -3.30 -10.13
CA VAL A 337 -7.28 -4.31 -9.43
C VAL A 337 -7.19 -4.09 -7.92
N THR A 338 -5.98 -4.04 -7.37
CA THR A 338 -5.76 -3.90 -5.92
C THR A 338 -6.46 -2.67 -5.35
N LYS A 339 -6.31 -1.51 -6.00
CA LYS A 339 -6.90 -0.25 -5.53
C LYS A 339 -8.41 -0.17 -5.73
N ALA A 340 -8.96 -0.77 -6.77
CA ALA A 340 -10.41 -0.84 -6.96
C ALA A 340 -11.05 -1.82 -5.98
N PHE A 341 -10.44 -2.99 -5.81
CA PHE A 341 -11.00 -4.13 -5.12
C PHE A 341 -10.90 -4.04 -3.60
N VAL A 342 -9.69 -3.86 -3.05
CA VAL A 342 -9.45 -3.98 -1.60
C VAL A 342 -10.23 -2.94 -0.79
N PRO A 343 -10.23 -1.64 -1.13
CA PRO A 343 -11.01 -0.66 -0.39
C PRO A 343 -12.51 -0.93 -0.46
N SER A 344 -13.04 -1.35 -1.60
CA SER A 344 -14.46 -1.69 -1.75
C SER A 344 -14.84 -2.94 -0.96
N LEU A 345 -13.98 -3.96 -0.93
CA LEU A 345 -14.18 -5.18 -0.14
C LEU A 345 -14.24 -4.86 1.35
N ILE A 346 -13.30 -4.05 1.85
CA ILE A 346 -13.27 -3.64 3.25
C ILE A 346 -14.43 -2.70 3.60
N ALA A 347 -14.83 -1.77 2.73
CA ALA A 347 -16.05 -0.98 2.97
C ALA A 347 -17.28 -1.89 3.14
N GLY A 348 -17.36 -2.98 2.38
CA GLY A 348 -18.37 -4.02 2.57
C GLY A 348 -18.26 -4.73 3.93
N GLN A 349 -17.05 -5.04 4.38
CA GLN A 349 -16.80 -5.60 5.71
C GLN A 349 -17.22 -4.64 6.83
N LEU A 350 -16.85 -3.36 6.74
CA LEU A 350 -17.23 -2.35 7.73
C LEU A 350 -18.75 -2.28 7.86
N ARG A 351 -19.51 -2.19 6.75
CA ARG A 351 -20.98 -2.19 6.81
C ARG A 351 -21.55 -3.43 7.52
N LEU A 352 -21.05 -4.62 7.20
CA LEU A 352 -21.49 -5.86 7.86
C LEU A 352 -21.24 -5.83 9.38
N VAL A 353 -20.09 -5.32 9.81
CA VAL A 353 -19.77 -5.18 11.23
C VAL A 353 -20.64 -4.12 11.89
N GLY A 354 -20.82 -2.96 11.24
CA GLY A 354 -21.64 -1.87 11.74
C GLY A 354 -23.10 -2.29 11.96
N ASP A 355 -23.68 -3.01 11.00
CA ASP A 355 -25.04 -3.55 11.10
C ASP A 355 -25.20 -4.46 12.33
N LEU A 356 -24.20 -5.31 12.60
CA LEU A 356 -24.23 -6.21 13.76
C LEU A 356 -24.00 -5.47 15.09
N LEU A 357 -23.14 -4.46 15.12
CA LEU A 357 -22.94 -3.59 16.30
C LEU A 357 -24.21 -2.77 16.62
N GLY A 358 -25.03 -2.48 15.61
CA GLY A 358 -26.24 -1.68 15.71
C GLY A 358 -25.95 -0.26 16.22
N ALA A 359 -26.76 0.24 17.14
CA ALA A 359 -26.60 1.60 17.67
C ALA A 359 -25.20 1.90 18.24
N ARG A 360 -24.45 0.89 18.70
CA ARG A 360 -23.08 1.06 19.21
C ARG A 360 -22.05 1.37 18.13
N GLY A 361 -22.29 0.93 16.90
CA GLY A 361 -21.47 1.31 15.75
C GLY A 361 -21.79 2.73 15.26
N PHE A 362 -23.00 3.22 15.56
CA PHE A 362 -23.47 4.53 15.09
C PHE A 362 -23.11 5.68 16.06
N LEU A 363 -23.23 5.44 17.37
CA LEU A 363 -22.98 6.44 18.40
C LEU A 363 -21.47 6.62 18.65
N THR A 364 -21.02 7.86 18.81
CA THR A 364 -19.58 8.22 18.96
C THR A 364 -19.09 8.20 20.41
N ASP A 365 -19.99 8.22 21.39
CA ASP A 365 -19.71 8.33 22.83
C ASP A 365 -19.86 7.00 23.58
N VAL A 366 -20.01 5.88 22.86
CA VAL A 366 -20.12 4.54 23.46
C VAL A 366 -18.74 4.01 23.83
N GLU A 367 -18.54 3.71 25.11
CA GLU A 367 -17.25 3.21 25.61
C GLU A 367 -16.73 1.98 24.85
N GLY A 368 -15.56 2.15 24.26
CA GLY A 368 -14.83 1.15 23.45
C GLY A 368 -15.51 0.68 22.16
N TYR A 369 -16.61 1.31 21.75
CA TYR A 369 -17.24 1.09 20.44
C TYR A 369 -17.41 2.38 19.62
N GLY A 370 -17.35 3.56 20.26
CA GLY A 370 -17.51 4.87 19.62
C GLY A 370 -16.46 5.19 18.54
N GLY A 371 -15.32 4.50 18.58
CA GLY A 371 -14.31 4.55 17.52
C GLY A 371 -14.80 3.98 16.18
N PHE A 372 -15.86 3.16 16.14
CA PHE A 372 -16.37 2.56 14.91
C PHE A 372 -16.96 3.60 13.96
N ALA A 373 -17.78 4.53 14.46
CA ALA A 373 -18.38 5.59 13.64
C ALA A 373 -17.30 6.48 12.99
N LYS A 374 -16.23 6.78 13.75
CA LYS A 374 -15.03 7.44 13.22
C LYS A 374 -14.35 6.59 12.14
N LEU A 375 -14.08 5.33 12.44
CA LEU A 375 -13.41 4.39 11.54
C LEU A 375 -14.13 4.30 10.19
N GLU A 376 -15.46 4.13 10.21
CA GLU A 376 -16.29 4.07 9.01
C GLU A 376 -16.21 5.36 8.20
N ARG A 377 -16.34 6.53 8.84
CA ARG A 377 -16.21 7.84 8.17
C ARG A 377 -14.82 8.05 7.57
N ASP A 378 -13.76 7.74 8.32
CA ASP A 378 -12.38 7.91 7.90
C ASP A 378 -12.05 7.01 6.70
N HIS A 379 -12.56 5.78 6.68
CA HIS A 379 -12.30 4.82 5.60
C HIS A 379 -12.86 5.27 4.25
N GLN A 380 -13.93 6.08 4.22
CA GLN A 380 -14.57 6.52 2.97
C GLN A 380 -13.64 7.29 2.02
N VAL A 381 -12.54 7.86 2.50
CA VAL A 381 -11.55 8.51 1.63
C VAL A 381 -10.74 7.49 0.82
N VAL A 382 -10.57 6.25 1.30
CA VAL A 382 -9.65 5.27 0.71
C VAL A 382 -10.12 4.78 -0.66
N PRO A 383 -11.43 4.51 -0.91
CA PRO A 383 -11.94 4.27 -2.25
C PRO A 383 -11.90 5.48 -3.19
N LEU A 384 -11.68 6.69 -2.69
CA LEU A 384 -11.78 7.95 -3.46
C LEU A 384 -10.43 8.46 -3.97
N PHE A 385 -9.43 8.62 -3.10
CA PHE A 385 -8.15 9.23 -3.46
C PHE A 385 -7.19 8.25 -4.15
N ASP A 386 -6.10 8.77 -4.73
CA ASP A 386 -5.11 7.98 -5.48
C ASP A 386 -5.69 7.23 -6.70
N GLY A 387 -6.72 7.84 -7.29
CA GLY A 387 -7.63 7.23 -8.26
C GLY A 387 -8.78 6.54 -7.54
N SER A 388 -10.01 6.94 -7.87
CA SER A 388 -11.19 6.30 -7.28
C SER A 388 -11.33 4.85 -7.74
N THR A 389 -12.17 4.06 -7.07
CA THR A 389 -12.55 2.71 -7.54
C THR A 389 -12.95 2.73 -9.02
N TRP A 390 -13.73 3.74 -9.44
CA TRP A 390 -14.16 3.90 -10.82
C TRP A 390 -13.02 4.19 -11.79
N VAL A 391 -12.06 5.04 -11.40
CA VAL A 391 -10.90 5.35 -12.24
C VAL A 391 -10.02 4.13 -12.45
N ASN A 392 -9.75 3.39 -11.38
CA ASN A 392 -8.93 2.17 -11.45
C ASN A 392 -9.64 1.09 -12.27
N ARG A 393 -10.95 0.88 -12.05
CA ARG A 393 -11.76 -0.06 -12.83
C ARG A 393 -11.85 0.35 -14.30
N ALA A 394 -11.95 1.64 -14.60
CA ALA A 394 -11.93 2.14 -15.97
C ALA A 394 -10.57 1.91 -16.66
N GLY A 395 -9.47 2.14 -15.93
CA GLY A 395 -8.13 1.80 -16.41
C GLY A 395 -7.98 0.31 -16.70
N LEU A 396 -8.48 -0.55 -15.80
CA LEU A 396 -8.52 -1.99 -16.00
C LEU A 396 -9.35 -2.37 -17.23
N ALA A 397 -10.58 -1.86 -17.34
CA ALA A 397 -11.49 -2.11 -18.45
C ALA A 397 -10.87 -1.71 -19.81
N ALA A 398 -10.07 -0.65 -19.86
CA ALA A 398 -9.36 -0.22 -21.07
C ALA A 398 -8.22 -1.20 -21.47
N VAL A 399 -7.61 -1.88 -20.50
CA VAL A 399 -6.51 -2.83 -20.73
C VAL A 399 -7.02 -4.25 -21.03
N LEU A 400 -8.19 -4.65 -20.50
CA LEU A 400 -8.73 -6.02 -20.68
C LEU A 400 -8.72 -6.55 -22.13
N PRO A 401 -9.17 -5.79 -23.17
CA PRO A 401 -9.17 -6.28 -24.55
C PRO A 401 -7.77 -6.44 -25.15
N LEU A 402 -6.75 -5.86 -24.50
CA LEU A 402 -5.36 -5.88 -24.93
C LEU A 402 -4.54 -6.95 -24.21
N LEU A 403 -5.08 -7.51 -23.12
CA LEU A 403 -4.49 -8.67 -22.46
C LEU A 403 -4.54 -9.84 -23.42
N ARG A 404 -3.38 -10.22 -23.93
CA ARG A 404 -3.26 -11.42 -24.76
C ARG A 404 -3.56 -12.62 -23.87
N PRO A 405 -4.17 -13.70 -24.40
CA PRO A 405 -4.10 -15.01 -23.76
C PRO A 405 -2.62 -15.34 -23.60
N GLY A 406 -2.08 -15.09 -22.41
CA GLY A 406 -0.66 -15.13 -22.17
C GLY A 406 -0.16 -16.56 -22.18
N ARG A 407 1.14 -16.72 -22.46
CA ARG A 407 1.86 -17.92 -22.05
C ARG A 407 1.61 -18.12 -20.55
N ARG A 408 1.06 -19.27 -20.19
CA ARG A 408 0.91 -19.67 -18.78
C ARG A 408 2.28 -19.60 -18.11
N PRO A 409 2.44 -18.86 -17.01
CA PRO A 409 3.68 -18.90 -16.25
C PRO A 409 4.00 -20.35 -15.91
N ALA A 410 5.24 -20.78 -16.14
CA ALA A 410 5.68 -22.06 -15.59
C ALA A 410 5.65 -21.95 -14.06
N PRO A 411 5.28 -22.99 -13.30
CA PRO A 411 5.20 -22.91 -11.83
C PRO A 411 6.45 -22.30 -11.17
N ASP A 412 7.65 -22.67 -11.66
CA ASP A 412 8.94 -22.15 -11.17
C ASP A 412 9.50 -20.99 -12.03
N GLY A 413 8.71 -20.44 -12.94
CA GLY A 413 9.06 -19.28 -13.75
C GLY A 413 9.29 -18.03 -12.89
N ALA A 414 10.17 -17.13 -13.31
CA ALA A 414 10.43 -15.88 -12.60
C ALA A 414 9.19 -14.97 -12.50
N ASP A 415 8.24 -15.10 -13.41
CA ASP A 415 6.97 -14.39 -13.43
C ASP A 415 5.86 -15.08 -12.63
N SER A 416 6.09 -16.28 -12.10
CA SER A 416 5.05 -17.10 -11.46
C SER A 416 4.78 -16.67 -10.01
N PRO A 417 3.52 -16.31 -9.66
CA PRO A 417 3.17 -15.99 -8.28
C PRO A 417 3.43 -17.15 -7.32
N ALA A 418 3.35 -18.40 -7.78
CA ALA A 418 3.67 -19.57 -6.94
C ALA A 418 5.13 -19.58 -6.47
N ARG A 419 6.04 -18.94 -7.22
CA ARG A 419 7.45 -18.81 -6.87
C ARG A 419 7.69 -17.60 -5.97
N TRP A 420 7.29 -16.41 -6.40
CA TRP A 420 7.67 -15.18 -5.69
C TRP A 420 6.83 -14.87 -4.46
N LEU A 421 5.71 -15.57 -4.23
CA LEU A 421 4.97 -15.49 -2.96
C LEU A 421 5.56 -16.36 -1.85
N ARG A 422 6.53 -17.24 -2.16
CA ARG A 422 7.15 -18.14 -1.18
C ARG A 422 7.85 -17.34 -0.08
N GLU A 423 7.90 -17.91 1.12
CA GLU A 423 8.53 -17.26 2.29
C GLU A 423 10.04 -17.09 2.12
N ASP A 424 10.70 -18.03 1.44
CA ASP A 424 12.13 -18.05 1.17
C ASP A 424 12.53 -17.23 -0.08
N SER A 425 11.56 -16.69 -0.82
CA SER A 425 11.81 -15.84 -1.97
C SER A 425 12.12 -14.42 -1.52
N ALA A 426 13.38 -14.01 -1.66
CA ALA A 426 13.76 -12.61 -1.52
C ALA A 426 13.16 -11.78 -2.68
N PRO A 427 12.51 -10.63 -2.42
CA PRO A 427 12.06 -9.74 -3.48
C PRO A 427 13.25 -9.19 -4.28
N ASP A 428 13.08 -9.09 -5.59
CA ASP A 428 14.02 -8.36 -6.43
C ASP A 428 14.04 -6.86 -6.02
N PRO A 429 15.13 -6.12 -6.21
CA PRO A 429 15.11 -4.67 -6.01
C PRO A 429 14.05 -4.00 -6.88
N LEU A 430 13.29 -3.06 -6.31
CA LEU A 430 12.27 -2.32 -7.04
C LEU A 430 12.88 -1.52 -8.20
N ASP A 431 12.62 -1.97 -9.43
CA ASP A 431 13.07 -1.30 -10.65
C ASP A 431 11.91 -0.55 -11.33
N THR A 432 11.84 0.77 -11.05
CA THR A 432 10.79 1.66 -11.57
C THR A 432 10.87 1.86 -13.09
N ARG A 433 12.02 1.58 -13.71
CA ARG A 433 12.20 1.71 -15.17
C ARG A 433 11.45 0.63 -15.94
N ARG A 434 11.13 -0.50 -15.28
CA ARG A 434 10.31 -1.59 -15.85
C ARG A 434 8.81 -1.30 -15.84
N LEU A 435 8.35 -0.29 -15.09
CA LEU A 435 6.93 0.09 -15.05
C LEU A 435 6.43 0.46 -16.45
N ARG A 436 5.22 0.01 -16.78
CA ARG A 436 4.56 0.30 -18.07
C ARG A 436 3.17 0.88 -17.83
N LEU A 437 2.74 1.77 -18.73
CA LEU A 437 1.35 2.27 -18.69
C LEU A 437 0.34 1.21 -19.13
N MET A 438 0.77 0.27 -19.97
CA MET A 438 -0.05 -0.85 -20.44
C MET A 438 0.69 -2.16 -20.20
N ALA A 439 0.14 -2.98 -19.33
CA ALA A 439 0.65 -4.31 -19.04
C ALA A 439 0.53 -5.21 -20.27
N PRO A 440 1.55 -6.02 -20.59
CA PRO A 440 1.49 -6.96 -21.70
C PRO A 440 0.66 -8.21 -21.38
N ARG A 441 0.43 -8.51 -20.10
CA ARG A 441 -0.24 -9.70 -19.56
C ARG A 441 -0.50 -9.54 -18.06
N ASP A 442 -1.22 -10.51 -17.49
CA ASP A 442 -1.39 -10.71 -16.05
C ASP A 442 -0.90 -12.12 -15.65
N ALA A 443 0.16 -12.18 -14.84
CA ALA A 443 0.74 -13.42 -14.35
C ALA A 443 -0.03 -14.04 -13.18
N VAL A 444 -0.78 -13.26 -12.40
CA VAL A 444 -1.52 -13.75 -11.23
C VAL A 444 -2.70 -14.59 -11.70
N LEU A 445 -3.60 -13.99 -12.49
CA LEU A 445 -4.74 -14.73 -13.05
C LEU A 445 -4.28 -15.76 -14.08
N GLY A 446 -3.21 -15.47 -14.84
CA GLY A 446 -2.64 -16.40 -15.82
C GLY A 446 -2.07 -17.69 -15.22
N ALA A 447 -1.72 -17.70 -13.93
CA ALA A 447 -1.24 -18.89 -13.21
C ALA A 447 -2.36 -19.79 -12.69
N LEU A 448 -3.61 -19.31 -12.64
CA LEU A 448 -4.74 -20.02 -12.05
C LEU A 448 -4.93 -21.47 -12.55
N PRO A 449 -4.88 -21.77 -13.86
CA PRO A 449 -5.05 -23.15 -14.32
C PRO A 449 -3.98 -24.11 -13.78
N GLY A 450 -2.73 -23.65 -13.66
CA GLY A 450 -1.62 -24.45 -13.11
C GLY A 450 -1.78 -24.69 -11.61
N LEU A 451 -2.12 -23.63 -10.87
CA LEU A 451 -2.38 -23.70 -9.43
C LEU A 451 -3.52 -24.69 -9.09
N VAL A 452 -4.60 -24.68 -9.87
CA VAL A 452 -5.73 -25.60 -9.68
C VAL A 452 -5.35 -27.04 -10.01
N ALA A 453 -4.56 -27.26 -11.06
CA ALA A 453 -4.09 -28.58 -11.44
C ALA A 453 -3.17 -29.19 -10.35
N GLU A 454 -2.25 -28.39 -9.81
CA GLU A 454 -1.38 -28.81 -8.71
C GLU A 454 -2.17 -29.12 -7.44
N LEU A 455 -3.10 -28.24 -7.05
CA LEU A 455 -3.94 -28.45 -5.87
C LEU A 455 -4.77 -29.75 -6.01
N ALA A 456 -5.36 -29.98 -7.19
CA ALA A 456 -6.12 -31.20 -7.44
C ALA A 456 -5.24 -32.46 -7.41
N ALA A 457 -3.97 -32.37 -7.81
CA ALA A 457 -3.02 -33.47 -7.72
C ALA A 457 -2.59 -33.75 -6.26
N GLU A 458 -2.44 -32.72 -5.44
CA GLU A 458 -2.07 -32.83 -4.02
C GLU A 458 -3.23 -33.32 -3.14
N GLU A 459 -4.44 -32.77 -3.32
CA GLU A 459 -5.58 -32.97 -2.42
C GLU A 459 -6.73 -33.82 -3.00
N GLY A 460 -6.65 -34.22 -4.27
CA GLY A 460 -7.68 -35.03 -4.93
C GLY A 460 -9.04 -34.35 -5.02
N GLU A 461 -10.06 -35.00 -4.44
CA GLU A 461 -11.46 -34.53 -4.42
C GLU A 461 -11.81 -33.75 -3.14
N SER A 462 -10.83 -33.07 -2.52
CA SER A 462 -11.08 -32.18 -1.38
C SER A 462 -12.09 -31.06 -1.71
N ALA A 463 -12.78 -30.56 -0.69
CA ALA A 463 -13.68 -29.41 -0.84
C ALA A 463 -12.94 -28.18 -1.39
N THR A 464 -11.70 -27.95 -0.94
CA THR A 464 -10.83 -26.88 -1.42
C THR A 464 -10.53 -27.02 -2.91
N ALA A 465 -10.13 -28.22 -3.37
CA ALA A 465 -9.89 -28.50 -4.78
C ALA A 465 -11.18 -28.33 -5.63
N GLY A 466 -12.34 -28.71 -5.08
CA GLY A 466 -13.65 -28.47 -5.70
C GLY A 466 -13.93 -26.99 -5.94
N LEU A 467 -13.76 -26.14 -4.92
CA LEU A 467 -13.93 -24.69 -5.02
C LEU A 467 -12.93 -24.06 -6.00
N ALA A 468 -11.68 -24.53 -6.00
CA ALA A 468 -10.65 -24.05 -6.92
C ALA A 468 -10.97 -24.37 -8.39
N ARG A 469 -11.52 -25.56 -8.66
CA ARG A 469 -12.05 -25.92 -9.99
C ARG A 469 -13.24 -25.05 -10.40
N ALA A 470 -14.15 -24.76 -9.47
CA ALA A 470 -15.28 -23.86 -9.73
C ALA A 470 -14.81 -22.44 -10.06
N LEU A 471 -13.79 -21.93 -9.36
CA LEU A 471 -13.17 -20.64 -9.64
C LEU A 471 -12.56 -20.61 -11.06
N LEU A 472 -11.77 -21.63 -11.41
CA LEU A 472 -11.20 -21.75 -12.76
C LEU A 472 -12.29 -21.71 -13.84
N ALA A 473 -13.36 -22.49 -13.68
CA ALA A 473 -14.47 -22.49 -14.62
C ALA A 473 -15.17 -21.12 -14.73
N ALA A 474 -15.31 -20.39 -13.61
CA ALA A 474 -15.86 -19.03 -13.63
C ALA A 474 -14.96 -18.05 -14.37
N CYS A 475 -13.64 -18.14 -14.18
CA CYS A 475 -12.69 -17.26 -14.85
C CYS A 475 -12.50 -17.60 -16.34
N GLU A 476 -12.65 -18.86 -16.74
CA GLU A 476 -12.69 -19.25 -18.16
C GLU A 476 -13.91 -18.68 -18.88
N ARG A 477 -15.10 -18.69 -18.25
CA ARG A 477 -16.29 -18.01 -18.79
C ARG A 477 -16.05 -16.52 -18.96
N LEU A 478 -15.50 -15.86 -17.93
CA LEU A 478 -15.13 -14.45 -18.00
C LEU A 478 -14.11 -14.16 -19.11
N GLY A 479 -13.12 -15.03 -19.30
CA GLY A 479 -12.14 -14.92 -20.37
C GLY A 479 -12.77 -14.95 -21.76
N GLY A 480 -13.81 -15.78 -21.95
CA GLY A 480 -14.64 -15.78 -23.16
C GLY A 480 -15.35 -14.45 -23.39
N ASP A 481 -16.00 -13.91 -22.35
CA ASP A 481 -16.69 -12.61 -22.41
C ASP A 481 -15.72 -11.45 -22.73
N ILE A 482 -14.53 -11.45 -22.14
CA ILE A 482 -13.47 -10.46 -22.39
C ILE A 482 -12.93 -10.57 -23.81
N GLY A 483 -12.74 -11.79 -24.33
CA GLY A 483 -12.29 -12.02 -25.71
C GLY A 483 -13.24 -11.48 -26.78
N ALA A 484 -14.51 -11.29 -26.43
CA ALA A 484 -15.49 -10.65 -27.31
C ALA A 484 -15.35 -9.12 -27.38
N LEU A 485 -14.62 -8.50 -26.43
CA LEU A 485 -14.39 -7.06 -26.44
C LEU A 485 -13.51 -6.62 -27.63
N ARG A 486 -13.65 -5.35 -27.99
CA ARG A 486 -12.80 -4.69 -28.98
C ARG A 486 -12.13 -3.48 -28.32
N PRO A 487 -10.82 -3.23 -28.57
CA PRO A 487 -10.19 -2.00 -28.14
C PRO A 487 -10.94 -0.78 -28.69
N ALA A 488 -11.23 0.19 -27.84
CA ALA A 488 -11.92 1.42 -28.20
C ALA A 488 -11.15 2.63 -27.66
N ALA A 489 -11.21 3.74 -28.40
CA ALA A 489 -10.71 5.02 -27.92
C ALA A 489 -11.78 5.69 -27.02
N GLY A 490 -11.33 6.33 -25.93
CA GLY A 490 -12.22 7.03 -25.01
C GLY A 490 -12.66 6.20 -23.80
N PRO A 491 -13.69 6.65 -23.07
CA PRO A 491 -14.15 5.98 -21.85
C PRO A 491 -14.66 4.55 -22.12
N PRO A 492 -14.41 3.59 -21.21
CA PRO A 492 -14.88 2.23 -21.35
C PRO A 492 -16.41 2.16 -21.27
N SER A 493 -17.01 1.19 -21.98
CA SER A 493 -18.45 0.93 -21.92
C SER A 493 -18.87 0.34 -20.57
N THR A 494 -20.15 0.44 -20.22
CA THR A 494 -20.70 -0.19 -19.01
C THR A 494 -20.47 -1.71 -18.99
N ALA A 495 -20.53 -2.37 -20.15
CA ALA A 495 -20.23 -3.80 -20.25
C ALA A 495 -18.76 -4.09 -19.89
N ALA A 496 -17.81 -3.31 -20.43
CA ALA A 496 -16.40 -3.45 -20.09
C ALA A 496 -16.13 -3.16 -18.60
N MET A 497 -16.81 -2.17 -18.02
CA MET A 497 -16.72 -1.87 -16.59
C MET A 497 -17.20 -3.04 -15.71
N ARG A 498 -18.31 -3.69 -16.07
CA ARG A 498 -18.82 -4.87 -15.35
C ARG A 498 -17.89 -6.08 -15.49
N LEU A 499 -17.27 -6.27 -16.66
CA LEU A 499 -16.28 -7.32 -16.85
C LEU A 499 -15.00 -7.04 -16.05
N ALA A 500 -14.57 -5.78 -15.93
CA ALA A 500 -13.48 -5.39 -15.05
C ALA A 500 -13.78 -5.68 -13.58
N GLU A 501 -14.99 -5.41 -13.10
CA GLU A 501 -15.40 -5.79 -11.74
C GLU A 501 -15.38 -7.31 -11.50
N ARG A 502 -15.87 -8.12 -12.45
CA ARG A 502 -15.76 -9.59 -12.36
C ARG A 502 -14.30 -10.07 -12.43
N TYR A 503 -13.46 -9.38 -13.21
CA TYR A 503 -12.03 -9.65 -13.30
C TYR A 503 -11.33 -9.42 -11.95
N GLU A 504 -11.69 -8.36 -11.23
CA GLU A 504 -11.16 -8.09 -9.88
C GLU A 504 -11.38 -9.28 -8.94
N TRP A 505 -12.57 -9.89 -8.94
CA TRP A 505 -12.89 -11.09 -8.15
C TRP A 505 -12.10 -12.33 -8.59
N CYS A 506 -11.98 -12.57 -9.90
CA CYS A 506 -11.16 -13.65 -10.44
C CYS A 506 -9.68 -13.51 -10.04
N PHE A 507 -9.13 -12.30 -10.18
CA PHE A 507 -7.77 -11.98 -9.73
C PHE A 507 -7.60 -12.24 -8.24
N ALA A 508 -8.56 -11.81 -7.42
CA ALA A 508 -8.50 -11.99 -5.97
C ALA A 508 -8.52 -13.47 -5.57
N GLY A 509 -9.36 -14.29 -6.20
CA GLY A 509 -9.36 -15.74 -5.99
C GLY A 509 -8.04 -16.40 -6.41
N ALA A 510 -7.48 -16.00 -7.55
CA ALA A 510 -6.18 -16.49 -8.01
C ALA A 510 -5.03 -16.10 -7.06
N ALA A 511 -5.04 -14.86 -6.54
CA ALA A 511 -4.08 -14.39 -5.56
C ALA A 511 -4.15 -15.19 -4.25
N ALA A 512 -5.35 -15.48 -3.74
CA ALA A 512 -5.54 -16.30 -2.55
C ALA A 512 -5.04 -17.74 -2.74
N LEU A 513 -5.36 -18.36 -3.89
CA LEU A 513 -4.88 -19.70 -4.22
C LEU A 513 -3.35 -19.76 -4.35
N ALA A 514 -2.75 -18.77 -5.02
CA ALA A 514 -1.31 -18.66 -5.17
C ALA A 514 -0.62 -18.50 -3.80
N LEU A 515 -1.18 -17.67 -2.92
CA LEU A 515 -0.65 -17.46 -1.57
C LEU A 515 -0.74 -18.72 -0.71
N HIS A 516 -1.89 -19.39 -0.72
CA HIS A 516 -2.09 -20.68 -0.04
C HIS A 516 -1.10 -21.74 -0.52
N ARG A 517 -0.78 -21.72 -1.82
CA ARG A 517 0.21 -22.63 -2.42
C ARG A 517 1.63 -22.31 -1.99
N ALA A 518 2.00 -21.04 -2.03
CA ALA A 518 3.36 -20.61 -1.82
C ALA A 518 3.81 -20.64 -0.35
N ARG A 519 2.86 -20.66 0.61
CA ARG A 519 3.15 -20.55 2.04
C ARG A 519 2.54 -21.70 2.86
N PRO A 520 3.29 -22.79 3.09
CA PRO A 520 2.83 -23.93 3.89
C PRO A 520 2.34 -23.54 5.29
N ARG A 521 2.94 -22.54 5.94
CA ARG A 521 2.50 -22.06 7.27
C ARG A 521 1.05 -21.61 7.32
N LEU A 522 0.50 -21.14 6.19
CA LEU A 522 -0.92 -20.75 6.09
C LEU A 522 -1.87 -21.95 6.03
N ARG A 523 -1.33 -23.17 5.88
CA ARG A 523 -2.08 -24.43 5.90
C ARG A 523 -2.05 -25.06 7.30
N ASP A 524 -0.95 -24.88 8.02
CA ASP A 524 -0.72 -25.54 9.32
C ASP A 524 -1.33 -24.77 10.51
N GLY A 525 -1.67 -23.49 10.33
CA GLY A 525 -2.27 -22.65 11.38
C GLY A 525 -3.75 -22.93 11.65
N VAL A 526 -4.29 -22.33 12.71
CA VAL A 526 -5.70 -22.51 13.12
C VAL A 526 -6.71 -22.11 12.02
N TRP A 527 -6.36 -21.12 11.21
CA TRP A 527 -7.16 -20.70 10.06
C TRP A 527 -6.98 -21.62 8.85
N GLY A 528 -5.85 -22.34 8.78
CA GLY A 528 -5.43 -23.20 7.67
C GLY A 528 -5.92 -24.63 7.74
N ALA A 529 -6.31 -25.11 8.93
CA ALA A 529 -6.83 -26.46 9.14
C ALA A 529 -7.93 -26.80 8.11
N ASP A 530 -7.77 -27.93 7.42
CA ASP A 530 -8.64 -28.38 6.33
C ASP A 530 -8.91 -27.33 5.25
N GLY A 531 -7.94 -26.44 5.01
CA GLY A 531 -8.03 -25.34 4.06
C GLY A 531 -9.08 -24.28 4.40
N LEU A 532 -9.53 -24.18 5.67
CA LEU A 532 -10.71 -23.41 6.07
C LEU A 532 -10.71 -21.95 5.59
N TRP A 533 -9.62 -21.20 5.79
CA TRP A 533 -9.56 -19.82 5.31
C TRP A 533 -9.66 -19.76 3.78
N LEU A 534 -9.01 -20.69 3.06
CA LEU A 534 -9.05 -20.72 1.60
C LEU A 534 -10.47 -21.07 1.12
N ARG A 535 -11.13 -22.04 1.76
CA ARG A 535 -12.54 -22.37 1.48
C ARG A 535 -13.45 -21.14 1.68
N GLY A 536 -13.26 -20.39 2.78
CA GLY A 536 -14.04 -19.19 3.07
C GLY A 536 -13.85 -18.07 2.06
N VAL A 537 -12.60 -17.81 1.63
CA VAL A 537 -12.34 -16.77 0.61
C VAL A 537 -12.83 -17.21 -0.77
N LEU A 538 -12.68 -18.49 -1.14
CA LEU A 538 -13.17 -19.00 -2.42
C LEU A 538 -14.69 -19.03 -2.47
N ALA A 539 -15.37 -19.38 -1.37
CA ALA A 539 -16.82 -19.26 -1.26
C ALA A 539 -17.28 -17.81 -1.49
N LEU A 540 -16.58 -16.83 -0.89
CA LEU A 540 -16.89 -15.41 -1.07
C LEU A 540 -16.70 -14.96 -2.52
N VAL A 541 -15.60 -15.37 -3.16
CA VAL A 541 -15.32 -15.05 -4.57
C VAL A 541 -16.38 -15.68 -5.48
N LEU A 542 -16.75 -16.94 -5.24
CA LEU A 542 -17.74 -17.65 -6.05
C LEU A 542 -19.15 -17.10 -5.85
N GLU A 543 -19.54 -16.69 -4.64
CA GLU A 543 -20.78 -15.95 -4.40
C GLU A 543 -20.84 -14.68 -5.25
N ALA A 544 -19.74 -13.91 -5.33
CA ALA A 544 -19.65 -12.69 -6.13
C ALA A 544 -19.60 -12.94 -7.66
N LEU A 545 -19.29 -14.17 -8.07
CA LEU A 545 -19.26 -14.60 -9.47
C LEU A 545 -20.49 -15.42 -9.87
N ASP A 546 -21.59 -15.32 -9.10
CA ASP A 546 -22.86 -16.02 -9.32
C ASP A 546 -22.71 -17.56 -9.35
N ALA A 547 -21.78 -18.09 -8.55
CA ALA A 547 -21.42 -19.51 -8.48
C ALA A 547 -21.31 -20.01 -7.02
N ALA A 548 -22.13 -19.45 -6.13
CA ALA A 548 -22.10 -19.72 -4.69
C ALA A 548 -22.10 -21.23 -4.35
N PRO A 549 -21.16 -21.71 -3.50
CA PRO A 549 -21.15 -23.11 -3.09
C PRO A 549 -22.24 -23.39 -2.04
N ALA A 550 -22.75 -24.63 -2.02
CA ALA A 550 -23.88 -25.01 -1.16
C ALA A 550 -23.54 -24.96 0.34
N ASP A 551 -22.27 -25.15 0.71
CA ASP A 551 -21.76 -25.18 2.08
C ASP A 551 -21.22 -23.83 2.56
N ALA A 552 -21.35 -22.74 1.79
CA ALA A 552 -20.79 -21.42 2.12
C ALA A 552 -21.10 -20.96 3.55
N THR A 553 -22.38 -21.05 3.96
CA THR A 553 -22.83 -20.66 5.31
C THR A 553 -22.17 -21.49 6.42
N GLN A 554 -21.92 -22.78 6.17
CA GLN A 554 -21.21 -23.63 7.14
C GLN A 554 -19.76 -23.14 7.30
N VAL A 555 -19.07 -22.90 6.17
CA VAL A 555 -17.68 -22.42 6.17
C VAL A 555 -17.53 -21.08 6.88
N TYR A 556 -18.45 -20.12 6.64
CA TYR A 556 -18.46 -18.86 7.39
C TYR A 556 -18.77 -19.08 8.88
N GLY A 557 -19.67 -20.00 9.22
CA GLY A 557 -19.93 -20.36 10.61
C GLY A 557 -18.67 -20.86 11.33
N GLU A 558 -17.87 -21.72 10.69
CA GLU A 558 -16.60 -22.24 11.21
C GLU A 558 -15.58 -21.11 11.44
N LEU A 559 -15.38 -20.23 10.45
CA LEU A 559 -14.51 -19.04 10.58
C LEU A 559 -14.98 -18.11 11.70
N GLY A 560 -16.28 -17.86 11.81
CA GLY A 560 -16.86 -17.03 12.84
C GLY A 560 -16.68 -17.59 14.25
N THR A 561 -16.76 -18.91 14.41
CA THR A 561 -16.44 -19.60 15.66
C THR A 561 -14.96 -19.45 16.02
N LEU A 562 -14.04 -19.59 15.06
CA LEU A 562 -12.61 -19.40 15.32
C LEU A 562 -12.28 -17.97 15.78
N LEU A 563 -12.97 -16.97 15.23
CA LEU A 563 -12.77 -15.58 15.62
C LEU A 563 -13.00 -15.34 17.13
N THR A 564 -13.92 -16.08 17.76
CA THR A 564 -14.29 -15.89 19.17
C THR A 564 -13.64 -16.91 20.11
N THR A 565 -13.26 -18.08 19.61
CA THR A 565 -12.70 -19.18 20.42
C THR A 565 -11.19 -19.15 20.56
N VAL A 566 -10.49 -18.33 19.76
CA VAL A 566 -9.04 -18.15 19.84
C VAL A 566 -8.74 -16.68 20.19
N PRO A 567 -8.75 -16.31 21.49
CA PRO A 567 -8.77 -14.91 21.94
C PRO A 567 -7.59 -14.09 21.42
N ASP A 568 -6.41 -14.73 21.34
CA ASP A 568 -5.13 -14.06 21.06
C ASP A 568 -4.61 -14.27 19.62
N ALA A 569 -5.30 -15.06 18.78
CA ALA A 569 -4.91 -15.18 17.38
C ALA A 569 -5.42 -13.96 16.60
N PRO A 570 -4.57 -13.08 16.07
CA PRO A 570 -5.05 -12.01 15.21
C PRO A 570 -5.68 -12.63 13.95
N ALA A 571 -6.81 -12.09 13.51
CA ALA A 571 -7.49 -12.53 12.29
C ALA A 571 -6.75 -11.97 11.05
N THR A 572 -5.52 -12.44 10.86
CA THR A 572 -4.63 -12.05 9.77
C THR A 572 -3.83 -13.24 9.26
N LEU A 573 -3.53 -13.26 7.96
CA LEU A 573 -2.66 -14.26 7.35
C LEU A 573 -1.17 -13.89 7.50
N LEU A 574 -0.85 -12.61 7.68
CA LEU A 574 0.51 -12.07 7.53
C LEU A 574 1.03 -11.35 8.79
N GLY A 575 0.40 -11.60 9.94
CA GLY A 575 0.53 -10.76 11.14
C GLY A 575 1.79 -10.87 11.99
N GLY A 576 2.80 -11.67 11.64
CA GLY A 576 3.95 -11.95 12.52
C GLY A 576 5.34 -11.94 11.89
N ASP A 577 5.48 -12.23 10.59
CA ASP A 577 6.77 -12.68 10.02
C ASP A 577 7.36 -11.81 8.91
N LEU A 578 6.71 -10.70 8.53
CA LEU A 578 7.26 -9.83 7.47
C LEU A 578 8.51 -9.05 7.93
N GLY A 579 9.02 -9.29 9.15
CA GLY A 579 10.21 -8.67 9.73
C GLY A 579 11.15 -9.63 10.47
N GLY A 580 11.06 -10.95 10.25
CA GLY A 580 11.95 -11.93 10.88
C GLY A 580 13.29 -12.09 10.14
N ASP A 581 14.38 -11.58 10.73
CA ASP A 581 15.77 -12.07 10.67
C ASP A 581 16.37 -12.56 9.33
N GLY A 582 16.11 -11.83 8.24
CA GLY A 582 16.85 -11.97 6.98
C GLY A 582 18.24 -11.30 6.96
N VAL A 583 18.63 -10.62 8.05
CA VAL A 583 19.97 -10.02 8.22
C VAL A 583 20.67 -10.63 9.43
N SER A 584 20.79 -11.97 9.45
CA SER A 584 21.76 -12.62 10.32
C SER A 584 23.06 -12.85 9.55
N GLY A 585 24.07 -12.08 9.98
CA GLY A 585 25.51 -12.18 9.71
C GLY A 585 25.97 -13.12 8.60
N GLY A 586 26.44 -12.54 7.50
CA GLY A 586 27.50 -13.14 6.71
C GLY A 586 28.77 -13.30 7.55
N GLN A 587 28.87 -14.38 8.32
CA GLN A 587 30.16 -14.88 8.78
C GLN A 587 30.73 -15.80 7.71
N GLY A 588 31.55 -15.18 6.88
CA GLY A 588 32.39 -15.85 5.89
C GLY A 588 33.47 -14.91 5.38
N VAL A 589 34.02 -14.04 6.24
CA VAL A 589 35.32 -13.42 5.97
C VAL A 589 36.34 -14.56 6.01
N PRO A 590 37.02 -14.89 4.91
CA PRO A 590 38.04 -15.91 4.94
C PRO A 590 39.19 -15.40 5.83
N ALA A 591 39.54 -16.19 6.85
CA ALA A 591 40.68 -15.94 7.70
C ALA A 591 41.94 -15.66 6.84
N PRO A 592 42.80 -14.70 7.22
CA PRO A 592 44.03 -14.46 6.49
C PRO A 592 44.89 -15.72 6.55
N ARG A 593 45.18 -16.28 5.38
CA ARG A 593 46.13 -17.38 5.22
C ARG A 593 47.50 -16.94 5.74
N SER A 594 47.90 -17.47 6.90
CA SER A 594 49.28 -17.49 7.34
C SER A 594 50.02 -18.58 6.55
N GLY A 595 51.12 -18.22 5.88
CA GLY A 595 52.00 -19.20 5.25
C GLY A 595 52.80 -18.68 4.06
N ALA A 596 53.84 -17.89 4.30
CA ALA A 596 55.12 -17.90 3.58
C ALA A 596 56.13 -16.96 4.28
N PRO A 597 57.45 -17.23 4.20
CA PRO A 597 58.41 -16.91 5.25
C PRO A 597 58.99 -15.49 5.16
N ALA A 598 59.42 -14.98 6.32
CA ALA A 598 60.09 -13.69 6.46
C ALA A 598 61.46 -13.66 5.75
N PRO A 599 61.83 -12.54 5.11
CA PRO A 599 63.22 -12.28 4.75
C PRO A 599 64.00 -11.77 5.98
N ASP A 600 65.15 -12.39 6.18
CA ASP A 600 66.19 -12.03 7.13
C ASP A 600 66.76 -10.64 6.80
N VAL A 601 66.53 -9.66 7.68
CA VAL A 601 67.30 -8.42 7.71
C VAL A 601 67.77 -8.17 9.14
N ARG A 602 69.07 -8.37 9.29
CA ARG A 602 69.86 -8.18 10.49
C ARG A 602 69.67 -6.79 11.08
N ARG A 603 69.48 -6.75 12.40
CA ARG A 603 69.76 -5.57 13.23
C ARG A 603 71.27 -5.34 13.28
N SER A 604 71.66 -4.11 13.08
CA SER A 604 72.87 -3.54 13.66
C SER A 604 72.52 -2.11 14.08
N ASP A 605 72.15 -1.96 15.35
CA ASP A 605 72.42 -0.73 16.08
C ASP A 605 73.65 -1.03 16.91
N GLU A 606 74.73 -0.28 16.69
CA GLU A 606 75.43 0.50 17.71
C GLU A 606 76.77 1.04 17.18
N VAL A 607 77.12 2.20 17.74
CA VAL A 607 78.46 2.82 17.85
C VAL A 607 78.81 3.92 16.82
N GLU A 608 78.44 5.15 17.21
CA GLU A 608 79.36 6.24 17.59
C GLU A 608 80.15 7.04 16.52
N ALA A 609 80.07 8.36 16.71
CA ALA A 609 81.03 9.42 16.40
C ALA A 609 81.11 10.04 14.98
N ALA A 610 81.01 11.38 15.04
CA ALA A 610 81.35 12.44 14.06
C ALA A 610 80.25 12.89 13.09
#